data_AF-A0A0C2WHZ0-F1
#
_entry.id   AF-A0A0C2WHZ0-F1
#
_cell.length_a   1.000
_cell.length_b   1.000
_cell.length_c   1.000
_cell.angle_alpha   90.00
_cell.angle_beta   90.00
_cell.angle_gamma   90.00
#
_symmetry.space_group_name_H-M   'P 1'
#
loop_
_entity.id
_entity.type
_entity.pdbx_description
1 polymer ?
#
loop_
_entity_poly.entity_id
_entity_poly.type
_entity_poly.pdbx_seq_one_letter_code
_entity_poly.pdbx_strand_id
1 'polypeptide(L)'
;MFIFLLSPTKPQLECISGPGPPSRNRAFYRTLRLLFAIPVCHAILVNQTIDSNKGDPVTGFVPIYQPRGPWADETCSGCYIQPDTTKAFDGIWNAATYHPEL
;
A
#
# COMPACT_ATOMS: atom_id res chain seq x y z
N MET A 1 13.87 13.65 0.17
CA MET A 1 13.10 13.22 -1.03
C MET A 1 12.31 11.98 -0.62
N PHE A 2 11.05 12.15 -0.28
CA PHE A 2 10.18 11.04 0.09
C PHE A 2 9.62 10.44 -1.20
N ILE A 3 10.06 9.23 -1.54
CA ILE A 3 9.52 8.49 -2.67
C ILE A 3 8.21 7.86 -2.20
N PHE A 4 7.08 8.36 -2.69
CA PHE A 4 5.79 7.69 -2.58
C PHE A 4 5.84 6.43 -3.47
N LEU A 5 5.85 5.24 -2.85
CA LEU A 5 5.55 4.01 -3.57
C LEU A 5 4.03 3.82 -3.56
N LEU A 6 3.43 3.92 -4.75
CA LEU A 6 2.02 3.61 -4.98
C LEU A 6 1.78 2.13 -4.66
N SER A 7 0.95 1.84 -3.66
CA SER A 7 0.44 0.49 -3.40
C SER A 7 -0.77 0.22 -4.31
N PRO A 8 -0.81 -0.89 -5.07
CA PRO A 8 -1.89 -1.18 -6.01
C PRO A 8 -3.09 -1.82 -5.27
N THR A 9 -4.14 -1.07 -5.00
CA THR A 9 -5.38 -1.65 -4.41
C THR A 9 -6.20 -2.38 -5.48
N LYS A 10 -6.34 -3.70 -5.29
CA LYS A 10 -7.18 -4.64 -6.05
C LYS A 10 -8.68 -4.39 -5.77
N PRO A 11 -9.54 -4.14 -6.78
CA PRO A 11 -10.99 -4.08 -6.57
C PRO A 11 -11.62 -5.49 -6.64
N GLN A 12 -12.37 -5.88 -5.61
CA GLN A 12 -13.28 -7.02 -5.63
C GLN A 12 -14.55 -6.65 -6.40
N LEU A 13 -14.90 -7.41 -7.43
CA LEU A 13 -16.04 -7.20 -8.33
C LEU A 13 -17.14 -8.24 -8.07
N GLU A 14 -18.34 -7.82 -7.70
CA GLU A 14 -19.57 -8.60 -7.90
C GLU A 14 -20.72 -7.66 -8.31
N CYS A 15 -21.23 -7.82 -9.54
CA CYS A 15 -22.43 -7.14 -10.04
C CYS A 15 -23.29 -8.12 -10.86
N ILE A 16 -24.54 -8.32 -10.43
CA ILE A 16 -25.55 -9.20 -11.07
C ILE A 16 -26.31 -8.40 -12.16
N SER A 17 -26.61 -9.02 -13.31
CA SER A 17 -27.36 -8.38 -14.41
C SER A 17 -28.54 -9.24 -14.90
N GLY A 18 -29.65 -8.59 -15.26
CA GLY A 18 -30.82 -9.21 -15.91
C GLY A 18 -31.39 -8.32 -17.04
N PRO A 19 -31.94 -8.86 -18.16
CA PRO A 19 -32.27 -8.08 -19.35
C PRO A 19 -33.77 -7.82 -19.58
N GLY A 20 -34.08 -6.70 -20.25
CA GLY A 20 -35.39 -6.39 -20.86
C GLY A 20 -35.25 -5.78 -22.28
N PRO A 21 -36.29 -5.86 -23.15
CA PRO A 21 -36.15 -5.83 -24.62
C PRO A 21 -36.02 -4.42 -25.25
N PRO A 22 -35.64 -4.31 -26.55
CA PRO A 22 -35.24 -3.06 -27.22
C PRO A 22 -36.39 -2.21 -27.78
N SER A 23 -36.32 -0.87 -27.68
CA SER A 23 -37.06 0.07 -28.53
C SER A 23 -36.13 1.13 -29.15
N ARG A 24 -36.56 1.68 -30.31
CA ARG A 24 -35.78 2.36 -31.37
C ARG A 24 -35.12 3.72 -31.02
N ASN A 25 -35.36 4.28 -29.83
CA ASN A 25 -34.59 5.42 -29.26
C ASN A 25 -33.28 4.95 -28.59
N ARG A 26 -32.90 3.69 -28.84
CA ARG A 26 -31.89 2.94 -28.12
C ARG A 26 -30.50 3.55 -28.17
N ALA A 27 -30.11 4.12 -29.31
CA ALA A 27 -28.73 4.57 -29.49
C ALA A 27 -28.42 5.73 -28.56
N PHE A 28 -29.21 6.81 -28.61
CA PHE A 28 -29.03 7.99 -27.75
C PHE A 28 -29.17 7.65 -26.27
N TYR A 29 -30.19 6.87 -25.89
CA TYR A 29 -30.42 6.45 -24.51
C TYR A 29 -29.34 5.48 -24.00
N ARG A 30 -28.75 4.66 -24.89
CA ARG A 30 -27.60 3.79 -24.57
C ARG A 30 -26.34 4.62 -24.35
N THR A 31 -26.07 5.61 -25.20
CA THR A 31 -24.90 6.48 -25.03
C THR A 31 -25.01 7.29 -23.74
N LEU A 32 -26.19 7.82 -23.42
CA LEU A 32 -26.43 8.53 -22.16
C LEU A 32 -26.30 7.61 -20.93
N ARG A 33 -26.84 6.37 -20.99
CA ARG A 33 -26.67 5.37 -19.93
C ARG A 33 -25.22 4.95 -19.74
N LEU A 34 -24.43 4.84 -20.80
CA LEU A 34 -23.01 4.47 -20.71
C LEU A 34 -22.19 5.55 -19.99
N LEU A 35 -22.50 6.83 -20.22
CA LEU A 35 -21.84 7.95 -19.55
C LEU A 35 -22.25 8.09 -18.08
N PHE A 36 -23.51 7.81 -17.73
CA PHE A 36 -23.99 7.80 -16.35
C PHE A 36 -23.67 6.52 -15.57
N ALA A 37 -23.17 5.47 -16.24
CA ALA A 37 -22.74 4.22 -15.62
C ALA A 37 -21.25 4.21 -15.25
N ILE A 38 -20.53 5.33 -15.39
CA ILE A 38 -19.14 5.43 -14.95
C ILE A 38 -19.15 5.47 -13.41
N PRO A 39 -18.64 4.45 -12.71
CA PRO A 39 -18.58 4.45 -11.26
C PRO A 39 -17.68 5.59 -10.79
N VAL A 40 -18.18 6.41 -9.86
CA VAL A 40 -17.39 7.48 -9.26
C VAL A 40 -16.47 6.88 -8.20
N CYS A 41 -15.19 6.72 -8.54
CA CYS A 41 -14.17 6.32 -7.58
C CYS A 41 -13.78 7.52 -6.71
N HIS A 42 -13.90 7.37 -5.38
CA HIS A 42 -13.42 8.36 -4.42
C HIS A 42 -12.12 7.85 -3.79
N ALA A 43 -11.11 8.70 -3.71
CA ALA A 43 -9.91 8.45 -2.91
C ALA A 43 -9.97 9.32 -1.66
N ILE A 44 -9.64 8.74 -0.51
CA ILE A 44 -9.57 9.45 0.77
C ILE A 44 -8.10 9.54 1.17
N LEU A 45 -7.64 10.73 1.53
CA LEU A 45 -6.32 10.90 2.13
C LEU A 45 -6.36 10.38 3.57
N VAL A 46 -5.50 9.42 3.86
CA VAL A 46 -5.37 8.81 5.18
C VAL A 46 -3.92 8.90 5.64
N ASN A 47 -3.71 9.26 6.91
CA ASN A 47 -2.41 9.12 7.55
C ASN A 47 -2.27 7.69 8.02
N GLN A 48 -1.34 6.94 7.40
CA GLN A 48 -1.00 5.60 7.83
C GLN A 48 0.48 5.52 8.20
N THR A 49 0.76 4.97 9.37
CA THR A 49 2.11 4.67 9.83
C THR A 49 2.50 3.27 9.36
N ILE A 50 3.58 3.19 8.59
CA ILE A 50 4.15 1.93 8.12
C ILE A 50 5.31 1.57 9.05
N ASP A 51 5.18 0.43 9.72
CA ASP A 51 6.23 -0.06 10.61
C ASP A 51 7.38 -0.68 9.81
N SER A 52 8.62 -0.54 10.30
CA SER A 52 9.80 -1.05 9.59
C SER A 52 9.86 -2.57 9.53
N ASN A 53 9.27 -3.27 10.51
CA ASN A 53 9.37 -4.71 10.68
C ASN A 53 8.03 -5.40 10.35
N LYS A 54 6.91 -4.81 10.76
CA LYS A 54 5.54 -5.31 10.56
C LYS A 54 4.86 -4.77 9.31
N GLY A 55 5.38 -3.68 8.73
CA GLY A 55 4.86 -3.09 7.50
C GLY A 55 3.57 -2.30 7.67
N ASP A 56 2.84 -2.17 6.58
CA ASP A 56 1.54 -1.52 6.49
C ASP A 56 0.46 -2.47 7.07
N PRO A 57 -0.28 -2.08 8.12
CA PRO A 57 -1.30 -2.93 8.74
C PRO A 57 -2.51 -3.21 7.84
N VAL A 58 -2.74 -2.42 6.79
CA VAL A 58 -3.88 -2.57 5.87
C VAL A 58 -3.52 -3.48 4.70
N THR A 59 -2.33 -3.32 4.12
CA THR A 59 -1.91 -4.08 2.94
C THR A 59 -0.97 -5.25 3.24
N GLY A 60 -0.37 -5.27 4.43
CA GLY A 60 0.69 -6.21 4.79
C GLY A 60 2.02 -5.93 4.08
N PHE A 61 2.15 -4.79 3.39
CA PHE A 61 3.38 -4.44 2.70
C PHE A 61 4.50 -4.08 3.69
N VAL A 62 5.59 -4.82 3.66
CA VAL A 62 6.80 -4.53 4.46
C VAL A 62 7.84 -3.82 3.58
N PRO A 63 8.52 -2.78 4.10
CA PRO A 63 9.55 -2.07 3.34
C PRO A 63 10.65 -3.01 2.80
N ILE A 64 11.02 -2.82 1.53
CA ILE A 64 12.17 -3.51 0.93
C ILE A 64 13.37 -2.58 1.05
N TYR A 65 14.32 -2.98 1.90
CA TYR A 65 15.51 -2.18 2.15
C TYR A 65 16.60 -2.41 1.09
N GLN A 66 17.24 -1.31 0.68
CA GLN A 66 18.36 -1.29 -0.26
C GLN A 66 19.52 -0.43 0.26
N PRO A 67 20.78 -0.76 -0.06
CA PRO A 67 21.21 -2.02 -0.67
C PRO A 67 20.86 -3.22 0.25
N ARG A 68 20.82 -4.43 -0.31
CA ARG A 68 20.65 -5.64 0.52
C ARG A 68 21.92 -5.86 1.35
N GLY A 69 21.80 -6.26 2.60
CA GLY A 69 22.94 -6.61 3.46
C GLY A 69 23.07 -5.77 4.74
N PRO A 70 23.18 -4.43 4.69
CA PRO A 70 23.49 -3.64 5.88
C PRO A 70 22.33 -3.52 6.87
N TRP A 71 21.11 -3.90 6.47
CA TRP A 71 19.91 -3.80 7.28
C TRP A 71 19.71 -5.04 8.15
N ALA A 72 19.50 -4.82 9.45
CA ALA A 72 19.21 -5.87 10.41
C ALA A 72 18.15 -5.40 11.42
N ASP A 73 17.49 -6.37 12.05
CA ASP A 73 16.45 -6.14 13.05
C ASP A 73 17.03 -5.97 14.47
N GLU A 74 16.15 -5.89 15.46
CA GLU A 74 16.51 -5.71 16.87
C GLU A 74 17.33 -6.88 17.45
N THR A 75 17.36 -8.03 16.78
CA THR A 75 18.10 -9.22 17.25
C THR A 75 19.60 -9.14 16.93
N CYS A 76 20.02 -8.12 16.19
CA CYS A 76 21.41 -7.94 15.79
C CYS A 76 22.34 -7.59 16.98
N SER A 77 23.13 -8.57 17.43
CA SER A 77 24.09 -8.38 18.53
C SER A 77 25.32 -7.55 18.15
N GLY A 78 25.64 -7.42 16.86
CA GLY A 78 26.81 -6.67 16.36
C GLY A 78 26.48 -5.27 15.83
N CYS A 79 25.22 -4.86 15.88
CA CYS A 79 24.77 -3.58 15.35
C CYS A 79 24.97 -2.47 16.39
N TYR A 80 25.59 -1.37 15.97
CA TYR A 80 25.88 -0.22 16.84
C TYR A 80 24.67 0.70 17.05
N ILE A 81 23.69 0.67 16.15
CA ILE A 81 22.47 1.46 16.26
C ILE A 81 21.44 0.66 17.04
N GLN A 82 21.34 0.95 18.33
CA GLN A 82 20.37 0.36 19.25
C GLN A 82 19.58 1.47 19.94
N PRO A 83 18.37 1.82 19.45
CA PRO A 83 17.50 2.76 20.12
C PRO A 83 17.05 2.21 21.48
N ASP A 84 16.57 3.10 22.35
CA ASP A 84 15.90 2.71 23.59
C ASP A 84 14.66 1.87 23.27
N THR A 85 14.71 0.59 23.64
CA THR A 85 13.64 -0.39 23.37
C THR A 85 12.27 0.04 23.90
N THR A 86 12.23 0.84 24.97
CA THR A 86 10.97 1.33 25.56
C THR A 86 10.32 2.43 24.74
N LYS A 87 11.06 3.02 23.80
CA LYS A 87 10.60 4.08 22.90
C LYS A 87 10.38 3.58 21.47
N ALA A 88 10.86 2.38 21.15
CA ALA A 88 10.57 1.72 19.89
C ALA A 88 9.12 1.21 19.89
N PHE A 89 8.43 1.37 18.77
CA PHE A 89 7.09 0.83 18.61
C PHE A 89 7.16 -0.71 18.73
N ASP A 90 6.38 -1.28 19.65
CA ASP A 90 6.43 -2.72 19.99
C ASP A 90 7.82 -3.27 20.34
N GLY A 91 8.77 -2.42 20.69
CA GLY A 91 10.14 -2.84 21.04
C GLY A 91 10.98 -3.35 19.87
N ILE A 92 10.59 -3.10 18.62
CA ILE A 92 11.26 -3.59 17.42
C ILE A 92 11.72 -2.45 16.52
N TRP A 93 12.77 -2.70 15.73
CA TRP A 93 13.28 -1.75 14.74
C TRP A 93 14.10 -2.47 13.67
N ASN A 94 14.31 -1.81 12.54
CA ASN A 94 15.33 -2.16 11.56
C ASN A 94 16.34 -1.03 11.45
N ALA A 95 17.63 -1.35 11.45
CA ALA A 95 18.72 -0.38 11.34
C ALA A 95 19.76 -0.83 10.30
N ALA A 96 20.30 0.14 9.57
CA ALA A 96 21.43 -0.09 8.67
C ALA A 96 22.76 0.15 9.40
N THR A 97 23.71 -0.77 9.26
CA THR A 97 25.10 -0.53 9.68
C THR A 97 25.93 -0.16 8.45
N TYR A 98 26.55 1.02 8.49
CA TYR A 98 27.51 1.43 7.47
C TYR A 98 28.87 0.81 7.78
N HIS A 99 29.37 0.00 6.84
CA HIS A 99 30.72 -0.56 6.87
C HIS A 99 31.54 0.10 5.76
N PRO A 100 32.38 1.09 6.06
CA PRO A 100 33.19 1.77 5.03
C PRO A 100 34.22 0.86 4.34
N GLU A 101 34.52 -0.29 4.96
CA GLU A 101 35.47 -1.29 4.49
C GLU A 101 34.87 -2.45 3.66
N LEU A 102 33.53 -2.50 3.49
CA LEU A 102 32.85 -3.45 2.61
C LEU A 102 32.58 -2.87 1.22
#